data_AF-A0A3C0INX7-F1
#
_entry.id   AF-A0A3C0INX7-F1
#
_cell.length_a   1.000
_cell.length_b   1.000
_cell.length_c   1.000
_cell.angle_alpha   90.00
_cell.angle_beta   90.00
_cell.angle_gamma   90.00
#
_symmetry.space_group_name_H-M   'P 1'
#
loop_
_entity.id
_entity.type
_entity.pdbx_description
1 polymer ?
#
loop_
_entity_poly.entity_id
_entity_poly.type
_entity_poly.pdbx_seq_one_letter_code
_entity_poly.pdbx_strand_id
1 'polypeptide(L)'
;AGSWIYIGSQGIVQGTYETFAAVADKHFKGTLKGTLSVTAGLGGMGGAQPLAITMCDGVALCAEVEEWRIDKRLETKYLDEKYTDIDAAIDRA
;
A
#
# COMPACT_ATOMS: atom_id res chain seq x y z
N ALA A 1 -16.97 2.96 -11.60
CA ALA A 1 -18.22 2.49 -10.94
C ALA A 1 -19.37 2.41 -11.93
N GLY A 2 -19.76 3.51 -12.59
CA GLY A 2 -20.90 3.53 -13.53
C GLY A 2 -20.75 2.69 -14.82
N SER A 3 -19.54 2.20 -15.13
CA SER A 3 -19.26 1.30 -16.27
C SER A 3 -19.23 -0.19 -15.90
N TRP A 4 -19.56 -0.55 -14.65
CA TRP A 4 -19.71 -1.93 -14.16
C TRP A 4 -18.52 -2.89 -14.40
N ILE A 5 -17.29 -2.35 -14.43
CA ILE A 5 -16.06 -3.15 -14.61
C ILE A 5 -15.12 -3.09 -13.40
N TYR A 6 -15.63 -2.70 -12.23
CA TYR A 6 -14.83 -2.61 -11.01
C TYR A 6 -14.62 -3.99 -10.40
N ILE A 7 -13.35 -4.39 -10.24
CA ILE A 7 -12.95 -5.70 -9.71
C ILE A 7 -12.25 -5.58 -8.34
N GLY A 8 -12.61 -4.58 -7.54
CA GLY A 8 -11.94 -4.33 -6.26
C GLY A 8 -10.55 -3.71 -6.42
N SER A 9 -9.73 -3.82 -5.38
CA SER A 9 -8.36 -3.27 -5.36
C SER A 9 -7.43 -3.93 -6.39
N GLN A 10 -7.76 -5.14 -6.87
CA GLN A 10 -7.03 -5.81 -7.95
C GLN A 10 -7.03 -4.97 -9.24
N GLY A 11 -8.06 -4.17 -9.49
CA GLY A 11 -8.16 -3.35 -10.70
C GLY A 11 -7.09 -2.26 -10.83
N ILE A 12 -6.35 -1.96 -9.75
CA ILE A 12 -5.30 -0.93 -9.75
C ILE A 12 -3.95 -1.42 -9.23
N VAL A 13 -3.89 -2.57 -8.56
CA VAL A 13 -2.66 -3.05 -7.92
C VAL A 13 -1.48 -3.14 -8.88
N GLN A 14 -1.69 -3.60 -10.12
CA GLN A 14 -0.63 -3.65 -11.12
C GLN A 14 -0.13 -2.25 -11.49
N GLY A 15 -1.03 -1.28 -11.73
CA GLY A 15 -0.62 0.08 -12.06
C GLY A 15 0.15 0.75 -10.93
N THR A 16 -0.26 0.51 -9.68
CA THR A 16 0.47 0.99 -8.49
C THR A 16 1.82 0.31 -8.35
N TYR A 17 1.90 -1.01 -8.55
CA TYR A 17 3.14 -1.78 -8.54
C TYR A 17 4.13 -1.26 -9.60
N GLU A 18 3.70 -1.10 -10.87
CA GLU A 18 4.56 -0.59 -11.94
C GLU A 18 5.06 0.84 -11.64
N THR A 19 4.24 1.65 -10.96
CA THR A 19 4.67 2.98 -10.51
C THR A 19 5.81 2.89 -9.50
N PHE A 20 5.68 2.04 -8.49
CA PHE A 20 6.73 1.84 -7.48
C PHE A 20 7.97 1.11 -8.04
N ALA A 21 7.78 0.16 -8.96
CA ALA A 21 8.87 -0.49 -9.69
C ALA A 21 9.67 0.53 -10.52
N ALA A 22 8.99 1.43 -11.24
CA ALA A 22 9.66 2.50 -11.98
C ALA A 22 10.42 3.48 -11.06
N VAL A 23 9.89 3.77 -9.86
CA VAL A 23 10.62 4.54 -8.83
C VAL A 23 11.85 3.77 -8.35
N ALA A 24 11.71 2.46 -8.11
CA ALA A 24 12.79 1.59 -7.69
C ALA A 24 13.92 1.55 -8.73
N ASP A 25 13.59 1.40 -10.01
CA ASP A 25 14.56 1.42 -11.11
C ASP A 25 15.29 2.77 -11.19
N LYS A 26 14.53 3.86 -11.12
CA LYS A 26 15.06 5.21 -11.30
C LYS A 26 15.93 5.68 -10.13
N HIS A 27 15.61 5.27 -8.91
CA HIS A 27 16.19 5.86 -7.70
C HIS A 27 16.88 4.87 -6.76
N PHE A 28 16.56 3.57 -6.83
CA PHE A 28 16.95 2.57 -5.84
C PHE A 28 17.52 1.27 -6.43
N LYS A 29 18.03 1.32 -7.67
CA LYS A 29 18.70 0.18 -8.35
C LYS A 29 17.78 -1.03 -8.56
N GLY A 30 16.50 -0.77 -8.82
CA GLY A 30 15.52 -1.79 -9.21
C GLY A 30 14.85 -2.54 -8.06
N THR A 31 15.01 -2.10 -6.81
CA THR A 31 14.27 -2.64 -5.66
C THR A 31 13.99 -1.54 -4.63
N LEU A 32 12.88 -1.64 -3.90
CA LEU A 32 12.58 -0.78 -2.75
C LEU A 32 13.08 -1.37 -1.43
N LYS A 33 13.83 -2.48 -1.46
CA LYS A 33 14.40 -3.10 -0.26
C LYS A 33 15.20 -2.10 0.58
N GLY A 34 14.84 -2.00 1.86
CA GLY A 34 15.49 -1.08 2.80
C GLY A 34 15.03 0.37 2.65
N THR A 35 13.90 0.62 1.99
CA THR A 35 13.27 1.94 1.87
C THR A 35 11.91 1.96 2.55
N LEU A 36 11.53 3.14 3.06
CA LEU A 36 10.22 3.42 3.63
C LEU A 36 9.41 4.33 2.70
N SER A 37 8.25 3.85 2.28
CA SER A 37 7.26 4.63 1.53
C SER A 37 6.15 5.10 2.46
N VAL A 38 5.98 6.42 2.59
CA VAL A 38 4.94 7.03 3.41
C VAL A 38 3.82 7.55 2.51
N THR A 39 2.58 7.14 2.78
CA THR A 39 1.39 7.55 2.00
C THR A 39 0.14 7.57 2.87
N ALA A 40 -1.02 7.90 2.30
CA ALA A 40 -2.30 7.92 2.97
C ALA A 40 -3.43 7.36 2.10
N GLY A 41 -4.53 6.97 2.76
CA GLY A 41 -5.78 6.52 2.15
C GLY A 41 -5.79 5.04 1.79
N LEU A 42 -6.54 4.26 2.55
CA LEU A 42 -6.79 2.83 2.35
C LEU A 42 -8.21 2.60 1.81
N GLY A 43 -8.63 3.42 0.85
CA GLY A 43 -9.89 3.29 0.13
C GLY A 43 -9.92 2.16 -0.89
N GLY A 44 -10.99 2.06 -1.70
CA GLY A 44 -11.17 0.99 -2.70
C GLY A 44 -9.99 0.82 -3.67
N MET A 45 -9.37 1.94 -4.06
CA MET A 45 -8.17 1.96 -4.91
C MET A 45 -6.89 2.13 -4.08
N GLY A 46 -6.87 3.10 -3.16
CA GLY A 46 -5.70 3.38 -2.32
C GLY A 46 -5.27 2.23 -1.41
N GLY A 47 -6.18 1.30 -1.08
CA GLY A 47 -5.84 0.06 -0.38
C GLY A 47 -4.92 -0.88 -1.15
N ALA A 48 -4.67 -0.64 -2.44
CA ALA A 48 -3.68 -1.39 -3.22
C ALA A 48 -2.23 -0.98 -2.94
N GLN A 49 -2.02 0.20 -2.34
CA GLN A 49 -0.69 0.77 -2.12
C GLN A 49 0.24 -0.11 -1.25
N PRO A 50 -0.18 -0.62 -0.07
CA PRO A 50 0.74 -1.37 0.77
C PRO A 50 1.24 -2.64 0.06
N LEU A 51 0.33 -3.41 -0.54
CA LEU A 51 0.68 -4.61 -1.31
C LEU A 51 1.58 -4.29 -2.51
N ALA A 52 1.32 -3.21 -3.25
CA ALA A 52 2.15 -2.82 -4.38
C ALA A 52 3.59 -2.48 -3.95
N ILE A 53 3.75 -1.79 -2.81
CA ILE A 53 5.06 -1.44 -2.25
C ILE A 53 5.80 -2.69 -1.77
N THR A 54 5.12 -3.61 -1.07
CA THR A 54 5.76 -4.84 -0.55
C THR A 54 6.11 -5.82 -1.68
N MET A 55 5.36 -5.84 -2.79
CA MET A 55 5.75 -6.55 -4.02
C MET A 55 7.04 -6.02 -4.65
N CYS A 56 7.44 -4.78 -4.34
CA CYS A 56 8.73 -4.19 -4.73
C CYS A 56 9.81 -4.31 -3.63
N ASP A 57 9.60 -5.19 -2.63
CA ASP A 57 10.44 -5.39 -1.43
C ASP A 57 10.51 -4.18 -0.46
N GLY A 58 9.67 -3.16 -0.63
CA GLY A 58 9.65 -1.97 0.23
C GLY A 58 8.80 -2.11 1.49
N VAL A 59 8.96 -1.17 2.42
CA VAL A 59 8.06 -1.00 3.57
C VAL A 59 7.07 0.13 3.30
N ALA A 60 5.80 -0.08 3.64
CA ALA A 60 4.73 0.91 3.49
C ALA A 60 4.21 1.37 4.85
N LEU A 61 4.23 2.68 5.10
CA LEU A 61 3.52 3.31 6.22
C LEU A 61 2.34 4.11 5.66
N CYS A 62 1.13 3.60 5.88
CA CYS A 62 -0.10 4.14 5.29
C CYS A 62 -1.02 4.72 6.37
N ALA A 63 -1.25 6.03 6.34
CA ALA A 63 -2.22 6.68 7.21
C ALA A 63 -3.65 6.51 6.67
N GLU A 64 -4.60 6.13 7.52
CA GLU A 64 -6.03 6.07 7.22
C GLU A 64 -6.83 6.51 8.44
N VAL A 65 -7.88 7.30 8.22
CA VAL A 65 -8.69 7.89 9.29
C VAL A 65 -9.84 6.97 9.70
N GLU A 66 -10.35 6.16 8.77
CA GLU A 66 -11.46 5.24 9.01
C GLU A 66 -10.95 3.82 9.32
N GLU A 67 -10.97 3.41 10.59
CA GLU A 67 -10.46 2.11 11.04
C GLU A 67 -11.04 0.91 10.26
N TRP A 68 -12.35 0.93 9.97
CA TRP A 68 -13.01 -0.13 9.22
C TRP A 68 -12.41 -0.34 7.81
N ARG A 69 -11.79 0.69 7.22
CA ARG A 69 -11.10 0.55 5.94
C ARG A 69 -9.78 -0.18 6.09
N ILE A 70 -9.08 0.04 7.20
CA ILE A 70 -7.83 -0.65 7.55
C ILE A 70 -8.14 -2.13 7.75
N ASP A 71 -9.15 -2.44 8.56
CA ASP A 71 -9.59 -3.80 8.85
C ASP A 71 -9.93 -4.55 7.57
N LYS A 72 -10.66 -3.91 6.66
CA LYS A 72 -10.97 -4.49 5.34
C LYS A 72 -9.72 -4.87 4.54
N ARG A 73 -8.59 -4.16 4.66
CA ARG A 73 -7.35 -4.49 3.93
C ARG A 73 -6.58 -5.61 4.61
N LEU A 74 -6.63 -5.69 5.94
CA LEU A 74 -6.12 -6.84 6.69
C LEU A 74 -6.88 -8.13 6.33
N GLU A 75 -8.20 -8.04 6.21
CA GLU A 75 -9.07 -9.15 5.79
C GLU A 75 -8.72 -9.63 4.38
N THR A 76 -8.58 -8.69 3.43
CA THR A 76 -8.28 -9.01 2.02
C THR A 76 -6.79 -9.24 1.74
N LYS A 77 -5.91 -9.21 2.76
CA LYS A 77 -4.45 -9.40 2.63
C LYS A 77 -3.75 -8.36 1.74
N TYR A 78 -4.29 -7.15 1.73
CA TYR A 78 -3.69 -5.98 1.07
C TYR A 78 -2.89 -5.11 2.05
N LEU A 79 -2.95 -5.42 3.35
CA LEU A 79 -2.21 -4.82 4.44
C LEU A 79 -1.82 -5.94 5.43
N ASP A 80 -0.64 -5.84 6.03
CA ASP A 80 -0.11 -6.86 6.94
C ASP A 80 -0.47 -6.58 8.41
N GLU A 81 -0.28 -5.34 8.87
CA GLU A 81 -0.39 -4.93 10.26
C GLU A 81 -1.13 -3.59 10.40
N LYS A 82 -1.80 -3.36 11.54
CA LYS A 82 -2.45 -2.09 11.91
C LYS A 82 -1.90 -1.61 13.25
N TYR A 83 -1.65 -0.32 13.34
CA TYR A 83 -1.25 0.39 14.55
C TYR A 83 -2.15 1.61 14.76
N THR A 84 -2.51 1.89 16.01
CA THR A 84 -3.31 3.08 16.40
C THR A 84 -2.46 4.18 17.05
N ASP A 85 -1.20 3.87 17.35
CA ASP A 85 -0.20 4.80 17.85
C ASP A 85 0.83 5.06 16.76
N ILE A 86 1.14 6.34 16.52
CA ILE A 86 2.03 6.74 15.42
C ILE A 86 3.48 6.37 15.70
N ASP A 87 3.94 6.49 16.95
CA ASP A 87 5.31 6.22 17.32
C ASP A 87 5.61 4.72 17.19
N ALA A 88 4.70 3.86 17.67
CA ALA A 88 4.79 2.42 17.50
C ALA A 88 4.80 1.99 16.01
N ALA A 89 4.02 2.68 15.16
CA ALA A 89 4.00 2.42 13.73
C ALA A 89 5.31 2.81 13.04
N ILE A 90 5.92 3.92 13.46
CA ILE A 90 7.22 4.39 12.96
C ILE A 90 8.34 3.44 13.42
N ASP A 91 8.36 3.02 14.68
CA ASP A 91 9.38 2.12 15.22
C ASP A 91 9.34 0.72 14.56
N ARG A 92 8.16 0.30 14.09
CA ARG A 92 7.96 -0.97 13.39
C ARG A 92 8.48 -0.96 11.95
N ALA A 93 8.44 0.20 11.29
CA ALA A 93 8.66 0.38 9.86
C ALA A 93 10.16 0.42 9.49
#